data_AF-A0A2E2JZ53-F1
#
_entry.id   AF-A0A2E2JZ53-F1
#
_cell.length_a   1.000
_cell.length_b   1.000
_cell.length_c   1.000
_cell.angle_alpha   90.00
_cell.angle_beta   90.00
_cell.angle_gamma   90.00
#
_symmetry.space_group_name_H-M   'P 1'
#
loop_
_entity.id
_entity.type
_entity.pdbx_description
1 polymer ?
#
loop_
_entity_poly.entity_id
_entity_poly.type
_entity_poly.pdbx_seq_one_letter_code
_entity_poly.pdbx_strand_id
1 'polypeptide(L)' 'MLLYIGCIAISVWLLFFGGAEKLEQTVVGYFDFGNIADKALYIRISAWASIFLCVVFLLNDIVV' A
#
# COMPACT_ATOMS: atom_id res chain seq x y z
N MET A 1 7.21 -15.87 2.58
CA MET A 1 7.60 -15.40 1.22
C MET A 1 6.45 -14.93 0.30
N LEU A 2 5.50 -15.77 -0.12
CA LEU A 2 4.45 -15.38 -1.10
C LEU A 2 3.59 -14.15 -0.70
N LEU A 3 3.27 -14.00 0.58
CA LEU A 3 2.52 -12.85 1.11
C LEU A 3 3.30 -11.52 1.00
N TYR A 4 4.63 -11.56 1.20
CA TYR A 4 5.47 -10.36 1.07
C TYR A 4 5.58 -9.92 -0.40
N ILE A 5 5.66 -10.87 -1.33
CA ILE A 5 5.68 -10.57 -2.77
C ILE A 5 4.34 -9.92 -3.19
N GLY A 6 3.21 -10.45 -2.70
CA GLY A 6 1.90 -9.84 -2.92
C GLY A 6 1.78 -8.43 -2.32
N CYS A 7 2.27 -8.23 -1.10
CA CYS A 7 2.32 -6.93 -0.43
C CYS A 7 3.11 -5.89 -1.24
N ILE A 8 4.29 -6.27 -1.74
CA ILE A 8 5.14 -5.41 -2.56
C ILE A 8 4.46 -5.10 -3.89
N ALA A 9 3.88 -6.10 -4.57
CA ALA A 9 3.20 -5.90 -5.84
C ALA A 9 1.99 -4.94 -5.73
N ILE A 10 1.16 -5.11 -4.70
CA ILE A 10 0.02 -4.23 -4.44
C ILE A 10 0.49 -2.81 -4.13
N SER A 11 1.53 -2.66 -3.32
CA SER A 11 2.07 -1.35 -2.95
C SER A 11 2.72 -0.62 -4.13
N VAL A 12 3.46 -1.34 -4.99
CA VAL A 12 4.01 -0.79 -6.23
C VAL A 12 2.88 -0.35 -7.17
N TRP A 13 1.80 -1.13 -7.27
CA TRP A 13 0.61 -0.76 -8.04
C TRP A 13 -0.08 0.50 -7.50
N LEU A 14 -0.20 0.63 -6.17
CA LEU A 14 -0.74 1.81 -5.51
C LEU A 14 0.11 3.07 -5.76
N LEU A 15 1.45 2.93 -5.78
CA LEU A 15 2.39 4.04 -5.94
C LEU A 15 2.55 4.51 -7.39
N PHE A 16 2.69 3.60 -8.36
CA PHE A 16 3.14 3.94 -9.72
C PHE A 16 2.07 3.77 -10.80
N PHE A 17 1.06 2.95 -10.58
CA PHE A 17 0.06 2.59 -11.61
C PHE A 17 -1.32 3.24 -11.40
N GLY A 18 -1.37 4.33 -10.63
CA GLY A 18 -2.64 4.99 -10.27
C GLY A 18 -3.55 4.13 -9.41
N GLY A 19 -3.01 3.10 -8.75
CA GLY A 19 -3.78 2.24 -7.85
C GLY A 19 -4.39 3.04 -6.70
N ALA A 20 -3.69 4.06 -6.18
CA ALA A 20 -4.20 4.91 -5.11
C ALA A 20 -5.49 5.66 -5.49
N GLU A 21 -5.57 6.20 -6.72
CA GLU A 21 -6.75 6.89 -7.24
C GLU A 21 -7.92 5.92 -7.47
N LYS A 22 -7.61 4.71 -7.96
CA LYS A 22 -8.60 3.65 -8.12
C LYS A 22 -9.14 3.16 -6.77
N LEU A 23 -8.26 3.03 -5.77
CA LEU A 23 -8.63 2.60 -4.43
C LEU A 23 -9.44 3.67 -3.72
N GLU A 24 -9.08 4.94 -3.87
CA GLU A 24 -9.88 6.08 -3.39
C GLU A 24 -11.33 6.06 -3.91
N GLN A 25 -11.53 5.65 -5.17
CA GLN A 25 -12.86 5.56 -5.78
C GLN A 25 -13.63 4.29 -5.39
N THR A 26 -13.03 3.35 -4.65
CA THR A 26 -13.73 2.16 -4.15
C THR A 26 -14.42 2.41 -2.81
N VAL A 27 -15.46 1.61 -2.52
CA VAL A 27 -16.20 1.64 -1.24
C VAL A 27 -15.25 1.46 -0.04
N VAL A 28 -14.20 0.65 -0.20
CA VAL A 28 -13.16 0.45 0.81
C VAL A 28 -12.36 1.72 1.06
N GLY A 29 -11.87 2.40 0.00
CA GLY A 29 -11.17 3.67 0.16
C GLY A 29 -12.04 4.78 0.77
N TYR A 30 -13.35 4.77 0.49
CA TYR A 30 -14.29 5.68 1.13
C TYR A 30 -14.48 5.40 2.62
N PHE A 31 -14.54 4.13 3.03
CA PHE A 31 -14.68 3.74 4.44
C PHE A 31 -13.40 3.97 5.25
N ASP A 32 -12.23 3.63 4.69
CA ASP A 32 -10.93 3.74 5.37
C ASP A 32 -10.46 5.20 5.51
N PHE A 33 -10.69 6.04 4.49
CA PHE A 33 -10.14 7.40 4.44
C PHE A 33 -11.20 8.52 4.53
N GLY A 34 -12.50 8.17 4.62
CA GLY A 34 -13.58 9.13 4.86
C GLY A 34 -13.72 10.20 3.76
N ASN A 35 -14.28 11.38 4.09
CA ASN A 35 -14.39 12.53 3.18
C ASN A 35 -13.18 13.49 3.34
N ILE A 36 -11.96 12.95 3.43
CA ILE A 36 -10.74 13.76 3.55
C ILE A 36 -10.32 14.21 2.14
N ALA A 37 -9.87 15.47 2.01
CA ALA A 37 -9.65 16.16 0.73
C ALA A 37 -8.51 15.60 -0.16
N ASP A 38 -7.66 14.70 0.36
CA ASP A 38 -6.46 14.18 -0.32
C ASP A 38 -6.27 12.67 -0.13
N LYS A 39 -7.32 11.86 -0.34
CA LYS A 39 -7.30 10.41 -0.02
C LYS A 39 -6.21 9.67 -0.79
N ALA A 40 -6.02 9.94 -2.08
CA ALA A 40 -4.93 9.36 -2.87
C ALA A 40 -3.54 9.63 -2.28
N LEU A 41 -3.31 10.80 -1.68
CA LEU A 41 -2.02 11.16 -1.09
C LEU A 41 -1.77 10.35 0.19
N TYR A 42 -2.77 10.20 1.05
CA TYR A 42 -2.70 9.32 2.22
C TYR A 42 -2.54 7.83 1.86
N ILE A 43 -3.21 7.38 0.79
CA ILE A 43 -3.04 6.01 0.28
C ILE A 43 -1.62 5.80 -0.25
N ARG A 44 -1.02 6.79 -0.92
CA ARG A 44 0.39 6.72 -1.37
C ARG A 44 1.37 6.71 -0.19
N ILE A 45 1.16 7.55 0.83
CA ILE A 45 2.01 7.57 2.03
C ILE A 45 1.92 6.24 2.79
N SER A 46 0.71 5.71 2.95
CA SER A 46 0.52 4.40 3.60
C SER A 46 1.14 3.28 2.77
N ALA A 47 1.02 3.28 1.44
CA ALA A 47 1.69 2.30 0.58
C ALA A 47 3.23 2.34 0.68
N TRP A 48 3.82 3.54 0.84
CA TRP A 48 5.25 3.69 1.14
C TRP A 48 5.63 3.06 2.48
N ALA A 49 4.83 3.30 3.52
CA ALA A 49 5.05 2.69 4.84
C ALA A 49 4.90 1.16 4.78
N SER A 50 3.90 0.65 4.04
CA SER A 50 3.67 -0.79 3.84
C SER A 50 4.83 -1.47 3.11
N ILE A 51 5.39 -0.84 2.08
CA ILE A 51 6.60 -1.34 1.39
C ILE A 51 7.77 -1.44 2.36
N PHE A 52 8.02 -0.39 3.13
CA PHE A 52 9.15 -0.39 4.07
C PHE A 52 9.02 -1.53 5.08
N LEU A 53 7.82 -1.70 5.64
CA LEU A 53 7.53 -2.76 6.60
C LEU A 53 7.67 -4.15 5.96
N CYS A 54 7.09 -4.39 4.79
CA CYS A 54 7.19 -5.66 4.08
C CYS A 54 8.64 -6.01 3.68
N VAL A 55 9.47 -5.03 3.32
CA VAL A 55 10.90 -5.26 3.03
C VAL A 55 11.70 -5.60 4.29
N VAL A 56 11.46 -4.89 5.41
CA VAL A 56 12.14 -5.18 6.68
C VAL A 56 11.80 -6.58 7.20
N PHE A 57 10.51 -6.97 7.15
CA PHE A 57 10.10 -8.32 7.55
C PHE A 57 10.66 -9.40 6.64
N LEU A 58 10.70 -9.17 5.31
CA LEU A 58 11.30 -10.11 4.37
C LEU A 58 12.81 -10.28 4.61
N LEU A 59 13.54 -9.20 4.90
CA LEU A 59 14.95 -9.28 5.26
C LEU A 59 15.16 -10.05 6.57
N ASN A 60 14.30 -9.85 7.56
CA ASN A 60 14.37 -10.59 8.83
C ASN A 60 14.11 -12.10 8.61
N ASP A 61 13.10 -12.43 7.82
CA ASP A 61 12.71 -13.82 7.44
C ASP A 61 13.78 -14.54 6.60
N ILE A 62 14.65 -13.80 5.91
CA ILE A 62 15.77 -14.37 5.13
C ILE A 62 17.03 -14.54 5.98
N VAL A 63 17.24 -13.68 6.98
CA VAL A 63 18.46 -13.65 7.80
C VAL A 63 18.40 -14.61 9.00
N VAL A 64 17.19 -14.94 9.46
CA VAL A 64 16.91 -15.92 10.54
C VAL A 64 16.65 -17.31 9.93
#